data_AF-A0A4R0JPG1-F1
#
_entry.id   AF-A0A4R0JPG1-F1
#
_cell.length_a   1.000
_cell.length_b   1.000
_cell.length_c   1.000
_cell.angle_alpha   90.00
_cell.angle_beta   90.00
_cell.angle_gamma   90.00
#
_symmetry.space_group_name_H-M   'P 1'
#
loop_
_entity.id
_entity.type
_entity.pdbx_description
1 polymer ?
#
loop_
_entity_poly.entity_id
_entity_poly.type
_entity_poly.pdbx_seq_one_letter_code
_entity_poly.pdbx_strand_id
1 'polypeptide(L)'
;MDVAGSGVFVLSVVVVGAAGIIWGIVALVRRQQYIKRLRDRGWTFVNSPTFDAVGRLGNPPFGMGFRRKPDDQITGLTSSGRAFQVIEYDSEYWSGWVGMVTLSRRLPELWITGGQTQPRSGVEATVMQTPAHLGQGWQVGALDPAFATAVMTPQLCERLTAMAAGQPGVNLSIDADQLVVLDPPRKDVELLGPWLEQLATAAAAIDATALDQWIQPEQPPRLTFYHHPEWYWIGVDDSLLQVTPVTRSGHDHSTSEVIRGRDGDGPPFVAFTHHWKTTRTETSTDSEGRTHTRTVVENHSEPILGFQLPARMPWIQVARRGFGRGISFESEAFNDQFAVTAQDTKFAYDVIHPRQMEYLMANPPASFRIADDWAWFAPGTHSHGVIAHSADVLRGFLARIPRFVWRNLGLADSPYPPLDPAPTRSSS
;
A
#
# COMPACT_ATOMS: atom_id res chain seq x y z
N MET A 1 58.17 -1.17 18.82
CA MET A 1 57.62 -0.50 17.62
C MET A 1 56.12 -0.65 17.69
N ASP A 2 55.37 0.37 18.12
CA ASP A 2 53.92 0.53 17.80
C ASP A 2 53.31 1.88 18.25
N VAL A 3 54.11 2.95 18.31
CA VAL A 3 53.62 4.30 18.66
C VAL A 3 53.20 5.09 17.40
N ALA A 4 53.73 4.70 16.23
CA ALA A 4 53.41 5.36 14.95
C ALA A 4 52.01 5.01 14.42
N GLY A 5 51.50 3.80 14.69
CA GLY A 5 50.17 3.36 14.24
C GLY A 5 49.01 4.07 14.95
N SER A 6 49.13 4.31 16.25
CA SER A 6 48.07 4.95 17.05
C SER A 6 47.90 6.45 16.76
N GLY A 7 48.98 7.18 16.48
CA GLY A 7 48.92 8.60 16.14
C GLY A 7 48.24 8.86 14.78
N VAL A 8 48.50 7.98 13.80
CA VAL A 8 47.86 8.05 12.46
C VAL A 8 46.38 7.71 12.55
N PHE A 9 45.99 6.75 13.39
CA PHE A 9 44.58 6.40 13.60
C PHE A 9 43.78 7.55 14.24
N VAL A 10 44.31 8.16 15.32
CA VAL A 10 43.64 9.28 15.99
C VAL A 10 43.51 10.50 15.07
N LEU A 11 44.56 10.82 14.29
CA LEU A 11 44.51 11.92 13.33
C LEU A 11 43.47 11.66 12.23
N SER A 12 43.35 10.42 11.74
CA SER A 12 42.37 10.04 10.73
C SER A 12 40.93 10.18 11.24
N VAL A 13 40.66 9.77 12.48
CA VAL A 13 39.34 9.93 13.11
C VAL A 13 38.98 11.42 13.28
N VAL A 14 39.93 12.26 13.67
CA VAL A 14 39.71 13.71 13.81
C VAL A 14 39.45 14.38 12.46
N VAL A 15 40.20 14.03 11.42
CA VAL A 15 40.00 14.57 10.06
C VAL A 15 38.65 14.16 9.49
N VAL A 16 38.26 12.88 9.63
CA VAL A 16 36.94 12.40 9.18
C VAL A 16 35.82 13.08 9.98
N GLY A 17 35.99 13.23 11.30
CA GLY A 17 35.04 13.96 12.15
C GLY A 17 34.88 15.43 11.73
N ALA A 18 35.99 16.13 11.50
CA ALA A 18 35.99 17.53 11.06
C ALA A 18 35.37 17.68 9.65
N ALA A 19 35.68 16.78 8.72
CA ALA A 19 35.08 16.77 7.39
C ALA A 19 33.56 16.54 7.46
N GLY A 20 33.10 15.64 8.34
CA GLY A 20 31.68 15.41 8.59
C GLY A 20 30.96 16.65 9.14
N ILE A 21 31.58 17.35 10.10
CA ILE A 21 31.05 18.60 10.66
C ILE A 21 30.96 19.70 9.58
N ILE A 22 32.04 19.90 8.81
CA ILE A 22 32.08 20.89 7.73
C ILE A 22 30.98 20.59 6.69
N TRP A 23 30.86 19.33 6.27
CA TRP A 23 29.83 18.90 5.34
C TRP A 23 28.41 19.16 5.89
N GLY A 24 28.17 18.83 7.17
CA GLY A 24 26.90 19.09 7.84
C GLY A 24 26.53 20.59 7.86
N ILE A 25 27.50 21.46 8.15
CA ILE A 25 27.30 22.92 8.13
C ILE A 25 26.99 23.40 6.71
N VAL A 26 27.74 22.95 5.71
CA VAL A 26 27.51 23.34 4.30
C VAL A 26 26.13 22.87 3.83
N ALA A 27 25.73 21.65 4.15
CA ALA A 27 24.40 21.11 3.83
C ALA A 27 23.28 21.94 4.48
N LEU A 28 23.44 22.29 5.77
CA LEU A 28 22.49 23.12 6.49
C LEU A 28 22.35 24.52 5.87
N VAL A 29 23.46 25.18 5.55
CA VAL A 29 23.44 26.53 4.93
C VAL A 29 22.80 26.47 3.55
N ARG A 30 23.15 25.48 2.72
CA ARG A 30 22.52 25.29 1.40
C ARG A 30 21.01 25.07 1.53
N ARG A 31 20.58 24.27 2.50
CA ARG A 31 19.16 24.03 2.77
C ARG A 31 18.44 25.30 3.20
N GLN A 32 19.02 26.10 4.10
CA GLN A 32 18.44 27.37 4.52
C GLN A 32 18.33 28.38 3.37
N GLN A 33 19.35 28.46 2.51
CA GLN A 33 19.31 29.31 1.32
C GLN A 33 18.23 28.85 0.33
N TYR A 34 18.09 27.54 0.13
CA TYR A 34 17.03 26.97 -0.69
C TYR A 34 15.65 27.33 -0.14
N ILE A 35 15.40 27.08 1.15
CA ILE A 35 14.12 27.43 1.81
C ILE A 35 13.84 28.93 1.73
N LYS A 36 14.86 29.77 1.89
CA LYS A 36 14.71 31.22 1.73
C LYS A 36 14.25 31.58 0.31
N ARG A 37 14.87 31.02 -0.74
CA ARG A 37 14.47 31.27 -2.14
C ARG A 37 13.05 30.82 -2.47
N LEU A 38 12.54 29.78 -1.78
CA LEU A 38 11.13 29.38 -1.88
C LEU A 38 10.22 30.43 -1.23
N ARG A 39 10.56 30.89 -0.02
CA ARG A 39 9.78 31.92 0.70
C ARG A 39 9.77 33.27 -0.01
N ASP A 40 10.88 33.66 -0.62
CA ASP A 40 10.99 34.89 -1.42
C ASP A 40 10.03 34.87 -2.63
N ARG A 41 9.56 33.69 -3.05
CA ARG A 41 8.52 33.49 -4.08
C ARG A 41 7.10 33.37 -3.54
N GLY A 42 6.92 33.51 -2.22
CA GLY A 42 5.63 33.31 -1.55
C GLY A 42 5.25 31.84 -1.37
N TRP A 43 6.19 30.91 -1.52
CA TRP A 43 5.93 29.48 -1.31
C TRP A 43 6.24 29.04 0.12
N THR A 44 5.54 28.02 0.58
CA THR A 44 5.69 27.44 1.92
C THR A 44 6.51 26.17 1.85
N PHE A 45 7.42 26.01 2.82
CA PHE A 45 8.20 24.80 3.01
C PHE A 45 7.86 24.18 4.37
N VAL A 46 7.44 22.92 4.38
CA VAL A 46 7.10 22.15 5.58
C VAL A 46 8.11 21.03 5.73
N ASN A 47 8.77 20.99 6.89
CA ASN A 47 9.58 19.84 7.30
C ASN A 47 8.62 18.80 7.87
N SER A 48 8.68 17.56 7.38
CA SER A 48 7.91 16.42 7.89
C SER A 48 6.39 16.69 7.90
N PRO A 49 5.74 16.81 6.72
CA PRO A 49 4.31 17.03 6.62
C PRO A 49 3.54 15.82 7.17
N THR A 50 2.30 16.06 7.58
CA THR A 50 1.41 14.99 8.03
C THR A 50 0.93 14.15 6.84
N PHE A 51 0.32 13.00 7.13
CA PHE A 51 -0.28 12.15 6.11
C PHE A 51 -1.38 12.83 5.29
N ASP A 52 -2.03 13.86 5.82
CA ASP A 52 -3.03 14.67 5.10
C ASP A 52 -2.47 15.25 3.78
N ALA A 53 -1.15 15.47 3.73
CA ALA A 53 -0.47 15.97 2.53
C ALA A 53 -0.59 15.02 1.33
N VAL A 54 -0.78 13.72 1.56
CA VAL A 54 -0.92 12.66 0.54
C VAL A 54 -2.18 11.81 0.72
N GLY A 55 -3.01 12.09 1.73
CA GLY A 55 -4.23 11.33 2.06
C GLY A 55 -5.34 11.38 1.01
N ARG A 56 -5.18 12.17 -0.05
CA ARG A 56 -6.11 12.23 -1.19
C ARG A 56 -5.62 11.46 -2.42
N LEU A 57 -4.41 10.88 -2.34
CA LEU A 57 -3.71 10.23 -3.43
C LEU A 57 -3.75 8.71 -3.26
N GLY A 58 -4.19 8.00 -4.31
CA GLY A 58 -4.32 6.55 -4.32
C GLY A 58 -3.54 5.85 -5.42
N ASN A 59 -2.99 6.59 -6.37
CA ASN A 59 -2.32 6.05 -7.55
C ASN A 59 -0.79 6.01 -7.37
N PRO A 60 -0.08 5.02 -7.93
CA PRO A 60 1.38 4.92 -7.85
C PRO A 60 2.15 6.24 -8.07
N PRO A 61 3.14 6.55 -7.21
CA PRO A 61 3.72 5.71 -6.16
C PRO A 61 2.91 5.68 -4.84
N PHE A 62 1.82 6.44 -4.75
CA PHE A 62 0.87 6.35 -3.64
C PHE A 62 0.03 5.08 -3.78
N GLY A 63 -0.70 4.71 -2.74
CA GLY A 63 -1.52 3.49 -2.77
C GLY A 63 -0.73 2.17 -2.78
N MET A 64 0.58 2.20 -2.97
CA MET A 64 1.46 1.04 -3.03
C MET A 64 2.09 0.75 -1.67
N GLY A 65 2.19 -0.53 -1.33
CA GLY A 65 2.80 -1.00 -0.09
C GLY A 65 2.18 -0.43 1.19
N PHE A 66 2.82 -0.69 2.32
CA PHE A 66 2.34 -0.29 3.65
C PHE A 66 3.13 0.88 4.24
N ARG A 67 4.32 1.15 3.72
CA ARG A 67 5.16 2.30 4.07
C ARG A 67 4.67 3.52 3.30
N ARG A 68 4.23 4.50 4.07
CA ARG A 68 3.94 5.85 3.60
C ARG A 68 4.86 6.78 4.37
N LYS A 69 5.80 7.43 3.69
CA LYS A 69 6.72 8.37 4.36
C LYS A 69 6.87 9.64 3.54
N PRO A 70 5.93 10.59 3.70
CA PRO A 70 6.15 11.95 3.22
C PRO A 70 7.20 12.65 4.10
N ASP A 71 8.08 13.47 3.52
CA ASP A 71 9.18 14.11 4.29
C ASP A 71 9.35 15.62 4.07
N ASP A 72 9.88 16.10 2.95
CA ASP A 72 9.95 17.53 2.69
C ASP A 72 8.80 17.93 1.75
N GLN A 73 8.11 19.03 2.04
CA GLN A 73 6.98 19.51 1.23
C GLN A 73 7.13 21.00 0.88
N ILE A 74 6.87 21.33 -0.37
CA ILE A 74 6.75 22.69 -0.91
C ILE A 74 5.30 22.87 -1.36
N THR A 75 4.66 23.97 -0.97
CA THR A 75 3.31 24.33 -1.42
C THR A 75 3.25 25.79 -1.85
N GLY A 76 2.33 26.10 -2.77
CA GLY A 76 2.14 27.47 -3.24
C GLY A 76 1.05 27.56 -4.29
N LEU A 77 1.01 28.71 -4.96
CA LEU A 77 0.14 28.98 -6.09
C LEU A 77 0.98 29.23 -7.34
N THR A 78 0.52 28.74 -8.48
CA THR A 78 1.04 29.12 -9.80
C THR A 78 0.57 30.54 -10.14
N SER A 79 1.13 31.13 -11.20
CA SER A 79 0.72 32.45 -11.70
C SER A 79 -0.76 32.52 -12.09
N SER A 80 -1.33 31.38 -12.50
CA SER A 80 -2.76 31.22 -12.80
C SER A 80 -3.64 30.99 -11.56
N GLY A 81 -3.06 31.01 -10.35
CA GLY A 81 -3.78 30.81 -9.09
C GLY A 81 -4.09 29.34 -8.76
N ARG A 82 -3.49 28.38 -9.47
CA ARG A 82 -3.67 26.95 -9.16
C ARG A 82 -2.78 26.55 -7.99
N ALA A 83 -3.35 25.83 -7.03
CA ALA A 83 -2.57 25.25 -5.96
C ALA A 83 -1.65 24.15 -6.52
N PHE A 84 -0.39 24.18 -6.09
CA PHE A 84 0.58 23.14 -6.36
C PHE A 84 1.21 22.62 -5.06
N GLN A 85 1.74 21.41 -5.15
CA GLN A 85 2.51 20.77 -4.10
C GLN A 85 3.69 20.02 -4.72
N VAL A 86 4.85 20.06 -4.08
CA VAL A 86 6.00 19.23 -4.41
C VAL A 86 6.46 18.54 -3.13
N ILE A 87 6.48 17.22 -3.11
CA ILE A 87 6.72 16.46 -1.88
C ILE A 87 7.74 15.35 -2.10
N GLU A 88 8.63 15.15 -1.14
CA GLU A 88 9.45 13.95 -1.05
C GLU A 88 8.63 12.82 -0.46
N TYR A 89 8.68 11.66 -1.11
CA TYR A 89 7.88 10.51 -0.71
C TYR A 89 8.68 9.22 -0.87
N ASP A 90 8.64 8.41 0.19
CA ASP A 90 9.26 7.09 0.25
C ASP A 90 8.22 6.00 0.58
N SER A 91 8.35 4.88 -0.12
CA SER A 91 7.57 3.66 0.01
C SER A 91 8.50 2.44 -0.16
N GLU A 92 7.99 1.23 -0.03
CA GLU A 92 8.77 0.01 -0.27
C GLU A 92 9.25 -0.13 -1.71
N TYR A 93 8.52 0.46 -2.66
CA TYR A 93 8.73 0.23 -4.10
C TYR A 93 9.30 1.45 -4.83
N TRP A 94 9.24 2.62 -4.21
CA TRP A 94 9.65 3.87 -4.84
C TRP A 94 10.05 4.92 -3.81
N SER A 95 11.08 5.70 -4.15
CA SER A 95 11.57 6.83 -3.38
C SER A 95 11.95 7.96 -4.34
N GLY A 96 11.48 9.17 -4.07
CA GLY A 96 11.74 10.31 -4.93
C GLY A 96 10.89 11.53 -4.61
N TRP A 97 10.80 12.45 -5.56
CA TRP A 97 10.00 13.66 -5.42
C TRP A 97 8.80 13.61 -6.34
N VAL A 98 7.65 14.06 -5.86
CA VAL A 98 6.39 14.09 -6.60
C VAL A 98 5.92 15.53 -6.71
N GLY A 99 5.61 15.98 -7.92
CA GLY A 99 5.01 17.29 -8.19
C GLY A 99 3.52 17.15 -8.49
N MET A 100 2.70 18.07 -8.00
CA MET A 100 1.25 18.05 -8.14
C MET A 100 0.73 19.45 -8.46
N VAL A 101 -0.21 19.55 -9.38
CA VAL A 101 -1.05 20.74 -9.58
C VAL A 101 -2.51 20.32 -9.56
N THR A 102 -3.34 21.14 -8.90
CA THR A 102 -4.78 20.92 -8.78
C THR A 102 -5.50 21.00 -10.13
N LEU A 103 -6.41 20.05 -10.35
CA LEU A 103 -7.44 20.03 -11.38
C LEU A 103 -8.74 20.62 -10.80
N SER A 104 -9.66 21.06 -11.67
CA SER A 104 -10.93 21.66 -11.24
C SER A 104 -11.97 20.65 -10.74
N ARG A 105 -11.72 19.35 -10.96
CA ARG A 105 -12.64 18.25 -10.69
C ARG A 105 -11.87 16.95 -10.45
N ARG A 106 -12.48 16.02 -9.71
CA ARG A 106 -11.95 14.67 -9.48
C ARG A 106 -12.23 13.82 -10.71
N LEU A 107 -11.18 13.26 -11.31
CA LEU A 107 -11.26 12.49 -12.53
C LEU A 107 -10.75 11.05 -12.33
N PRO A 108 -11.12 10.11 -13.23
CA PRO A 108 -10.54 8.77 -13.25
C PRO A 108 -9.04 8.80 -13.51
N GLU A 109 -8.41 7.68 -13.20
CA GLU A 109 -7.00 7.44 -13.45
C GLU A 109 -6.64 7.51 -14.94
N LEU A 110 -5.56 8.23 -15.23
CA LEU A 110 -4.86 8.26 -16.52
C LEU A 110 -3.36 8.28 -16.24
N TRP A 111 -2.59 7.55 -17.04
CA TRP A 111 -1.13 7.52 -17.02
C TRP A 111 -0.59 7.96 -18.36
N ILE A 112 0.46 8.76 -18.31
CA ILE A 112 1.17 9.22 -19.49
C ILE A 112 2.66 9.16 -19.17
N THR A 113 3.39 8.33 -19.90
CA THR A 113 4.85 8.27 -19.83
C THR A 113 5.43 8.60 -21.20
N GLY A 114 6.43 9.46 -21.27
CA GLY A 114 7.07 9.84 -22.53
C GLY A 114 8.47 10.43 -22.35
N GLY A 115 9.25 10.46 -23.44
CA GLY A 115 10.67 10.84 -23.37
C GLY A 115 11.55 9.70 -22.84
N GLN A 116 12.60 10.02 -22.09
CA GLN A 116 13.57 9.06 -21.54
C GLN A 116 13.19 8.56 -20.12
N THR A 117 11.91 8.68 -19.72
CA THR A 117 11.43 8.19 -18.41
C THR A 117 10.96 6.75 -18.50
N GLN A 118 11.21 5.97 -17.44
CA GLN A 118 10.62 4.64 -17.31
C GLN A 118 9.14 4.73 -16.90
N PRO A 119 8.30 3.76 -17.31
CA PRO A 119 6.93 3.65 -16.81
C PRO A 119 6.89 3.58 -15.29
N ARG A 120 5.81 4.09 -14.70
CA ARG A 120 5.61 4.02 -13.24
C ARG A 120 5.47 2.56 -12.80
N SER A 121 6.24 2.16 -11.80
CA SER A 121 6.18 0.81 -11.23
C SER A 121 4.83 0.57 -10.54
N GLY A 122 4.27 -0.63 -10.70
CA GLY A 122 3.02 -1.04 -10.04
C GLY A 122 1.74 -0.51 -10.67
N VAL A 123 1.80 0.14 -11.84
CA VAL A 123 0.60 0.56 -12.58
C VAL A 123 -0.09 -0.66 -13.18
N GLU A 124 -1.40 -0.79 -12.94
CA GLU A 124 -2.25 -1.88 -13.47
C GLU A 124 -3.22 -1.40 -14.57
N ALA A 125 -3.10 -0.13 -14.98
CA ALA A 125 -3.93 0.44 -16.03
C ALA A 125 -3.72 -0.23 -17.39
N THR A 126 -4.78 -0.30 -18.20
CA THR A 126 -4.71 -0.88 -19.54
C THR A 126 -3.95 0.07 -20.48
N VAL A 127 -2.91 -0.43 -21.15
CA VAL A 127 -2.15 0.34 -22.12
C VAL A 127 -3.01 0.62 -23.36
N MET A 128 -3.08 1.88 -23.73
CA MET A 128 -3.88 2.40 -24.84
C MET A 128 -3.04 2.65 -26.08
N GLN A 129 -3.69 2.71 -27.24
CA GLN A 129 -3.05 3.22 -28.44
C GLN A 129 -2.66 4.68 -28.23
N THR A 130 -1.38 4.98 -28.38
CA THR A 130 -0.84 6.33 -28.22
C THR A 130 -1.45 7.27 -29.27
N PRO A 131 -1.98 8.45 -28.86
CA PRO A 131 -2.46 9.46 -29.79
C PRO A 131 -1.36 9.87 -30.79
N ALA A 132 -1.73 9.99 -32.07
CA ALA A 132 -0.78 10.33 -33.14
C ALA A 132 -0.01 11.64 -32.88
N HIS A 133 -0.61 12.57 -32.13
CA HIS A 133 -0.03 13.87 -31.78
C HIS A 133 1.16 13.81 -30.81
N LEU A 134 1.30 12.75 -30.00
CA LEU A 134 2.43 12.63 -29.05
C LEU A 134 3.70 12.11 -29.74
N GLY A 135 3.60 11.50 -30.92
CA GLY A 135 4.73 10.89 -31.61
C GLY A 135 5.21 9.58 -30.96
N GLN A 136 6.35 9.07 -31.42
CA GLN A 136 6.92 7.81 -30.91
C GLN A 136 7.51 7.98 -29.50
N GLY A 137 7.50 6.90 -28.71
CA GLY A 137 8.11 6.87 -27.37
C GLY A 137 7.18 7.28 -26.23
N TRP A 138 5.90 7.51 -26.50
CA TRP A 138 4.88 7.76 -25.48
C TRP A 138 4.02 6.54 -25.22
N GLN A 139 3.64 6.35 -23.96
CA GLN A 139 2.71 5.34 -23.49
C GLN A 139 1.59 6.03 -22.72
N VAL A 140 0.35 5.65 -23.01
CA VAL A 140 -0.84 6.12 -22.30
C VAL A 140 -1.54 4.91 -21.71
N GLY A 141 -1.97 4.99 -20.45
CA GLY A 141 -2.72 3.94 -19.79
C GLY A 141 -3.93 4.50 -19.05
N ALA A 142 -5.06 3.80 -19.09
CA ALA A 142 -6.24 4.16 -18.31
C ALA A 142 -7.09 2.93 -18.01
N LEU A 143 -8.01 3.05 -17.04
CA LEU A 143 -9.04 2.04 -16.82
C LEU A 143 -10.17 2.12 -17.86
N ASP A 144 -10.51 3.33 -18.28
CA ASP A 144 -11.54 3.58 -19.30
C ASP A 144 -10.90 4.14 -20.58
N PRO A 145 -10.85 3.36 -21.67
CA PRO A 145 -10.42 3.81 -23.00
C PRO A 145 -11.11 5.10 -23.51
N ALA A 146 -12.40 5.26 -23.23
CA ALA A 146 -13.19 6.39 -23.69
C ALA A 146 -12.79 7.67 -22.95
N PHE A 147 -12.56 7.56 -21.63
CA PHE A 147 -12.01 8.63 -20.81
C PHE A 147 -10.63 9.07 -21.33
N ALA A 148 -9.71 8.12 -21.56
CA ALA A 148 -8.39 8.44 -22.09
C ALA A 148 -8.47 9.19 -23.42
N THR A 149 -9.31 8.72 -24.35
CA THR A 149 -9.50 9.36 -25.65
C THR A 149 -10.03 10.79 -25.50
N ALA A 150 -10.99 11.02 -24.58
CA ALA A 150 -11.55 12.34 -24.34
C ALA A 150 -10.51 13.31 -23.75
N VAL A 151 -9.71 12.87 -22.78
CA VAL A 151 -8.68 13.70 -22.13
C VAL A 151 -7.52 14.02 -23.06
N MET A 152 -7.11 13.07 -23.90
CA MET A 152 -5.94 13.17 -24.79
C MET A 152 -6.19 14.05 -26.03
N THR A 153 -6.62 15.29 -25.81
CA THR A 153 -6.85 16.28 -26.86
C THR A 153 -5.54 16.72 -27.53
N PRO A 154 -5.59 17.27 -28.77
CA PRO A 154 -4.40 17.82 -29.43
C PRO A 154 -3.71 18.91 -28.59
N GLN A 155 -4.50 19.73 -27.88
CA GLN A 155 -3.98 20.78 -27.00
C GLN A 155 -3.20 20.19 -25.82
N LEU A 156 -3.73 19.14 -25.17
CA LEU A 156 -2.99 18.47 -24.10
C LEU A 156 -1.70 17.83 -24.63
N CYS A 157 -1.77 17.16 -25.78
CA CYS A 157 -0.59 16.55 -26.40
C CYS A 157 0.51 17.58 -26.68
N GLU A 158 0.17 18.75 -27.23
CA GLU A 158 1.13 19.86 -27.44
C GLU A 158 1.81 20.29 -26.14
N ARG A 159 1.04 20.44 -25.05
CA ARG A 159 1.59 20.82 -23.74
C ARG A 159 2.53 19.76 -23.18
N LEU A 160 2.18 18.48 -23.33
CA LEU A 160 3.02 17.36 -22.89
C LEU A 160 4.33 17.28 -23.68
N THR A 161 4.29 17.44 -25.01
CA THR A 161 5.50 17.48 -25.85
C THR A 161 6.40 18.66 -25.49
N ALA A 162 5.82 19.83 -25.22
CA ALA A 162 6.58 21.00 -24.78
C ALA A 162 7.27 20.76 -23.42
N MET A 163 6.59 20.12 -22.47
CA MET A 163 7.18 19.73 -21.18
C MET A 163 8.33 18.74 -21.35
N ALA A 164 8.15 17.71 -22.19
CA ALA A 164 9.17 16.70 -22.46
C ALA A 164 10.40 17.25 -23.21
N ALA A 165 10.29 18.38 -23.90
CA ALA A 165 11.44 19.04 -24.52
C ALA A 165 12.35 19.73 -23.47
N GLY A 166 11.81 20.11 -22.32
CA GLY A 166 12.54 20.83 -21.26
C GLY A 166 13.17 19.94 -20.18
N GLN A 167 12.93 18.62 -20.20
CA GLN A 167 13.38 17.65 -19.21
C GLN A 167 13.67 16.29 -19.88
N PRO A 168 14.39 15.36 -19.24
CA PRO A 168 14.68 14.04 -19.81
C PRO A 168 13.41 13.26 -20.23
N GLY A 169 12.27 13.50 -19.57
CA GLY A 169 10.97 13.00 -20.00
C GLY A 169 9.85 13.43 -19.05
N VAL A 170 8.67 12.85 -19.25
CA VAL A 170 7.44 13.14 -18.49
C VAL A 170 6.85 11.83 -18.02
N ASN A 171 6.69 11.67 -16.71
CA ASN A 171 5.92 10.59 -16.13
C ASN A 171 4.78 11.20 -15.31
N LEU A 172 3.61 11.31 -15.94
CA LEU A 172 2.45 12.06 -15.48
C LEU A 172 1.24 11.12 -15.24
N SER A 173 0.41 11.48 -14.27
CA SER A 173 -0.84 10.78 -14.00
C SER A 173 -1.92 11.73 -13.51
N ILE A 174 -3.17 11.30 -13.66
CA ILE A 174 -4.31 11.89 -12.95
C ILE A 174 -4.59 11.01 -11.74
N ASP A 175 -4.63 11.62 -10.55
CA ASP A 175 -5.02 10.99 -9.30
C ASP A 175 -6.07 11.87 -8.62
N ALA A 176 -7.34 11.50 -8.81
CA ALA A 176 -8.50 12.30 -8.46
C ALA A 176 -8.43 13.74 -9.01
N ASP A 177 -8.25 14.74 -8.16
CA ASP A 177 -8.17 16.16 -8.50
C ASP A 177 -6.71 16.66 -8.62
N GLN A 178 -5.74 15.76 -8.73
CA GLN A 178 -4.32 16.11 -8.85
C GLN A 178 -3.77 15.63 -10.20
N LEU A 179 -3.08 16.54 -10.89
CA LEU A 179 -2.17 16.19 -11.97
C LEU A 179 -0.78 15.95 -11.37
N VAL A 180 -0.38 14.68 -11.33
CA VAL A 180 0.79 14.20 -10.58
C VAL A 180 1.93 13.89 -11.55
N VAL A 181 3.13 14.42 -11.30
CA VAL A 181 4.36 14.02 -11.97
C VAL A 181 5.33 13.36 -11.00
N LEU A 182 6.19 12.49 -11.51
CA LEU A 182 7.40 12.07 -10.80
C LEU A 182 8.62 12.89 -11.18
N ASP A 183 9.50 13.05 -10.19
CA ASP A 183 10.82 13.67 -10.28
C ASP A 183 10.83 15.07 -10.92
N PRO A 184 10.05 16.03 -10.36
CA PRO A 184 10.12 17.42 -10.80
C PRO A 184 11.53 17.99 -10.58
N PRO A 185 11.97 19.00 -11.34
CA PRO A 185 13.32 19.58 -11.29
C PRO A 185 13.54 20.46 -10.04
N ARG A 186 13.35 19.88 -8.85
CA ARG A 186 13.25 20.60 -7.57
C ARG A 186 14.57 21.11 -7.02
N LYS A 187 15.72 20.61 -7.50
CA LYS A 187 17.06 21.01 -7.01
C LYS A 187 17.36 22.49 -7.33
N ASP A 188 16.73 23.03 -8.37
CA ASP A 188 16.86 24.43 -8.73
C ASP A 188 15.47 25.09 -8.75
N VAL A 189 15.27 26.07 -7.88
CA VAL A 189 14.00 26.81 -7.77
C VAL A 189 13.71 27.59 -9.05
N GLU A 190 14.75 28.03 -9.76
CA GLU A 190 14.62 28.75 -11.04
C GLU A 190 14.09 27.84 -12.16
N LEU A 191 14.32 26.53 -12.06
CA LEU A 191 13.75 25.53 -12.97
C LEU A 191 12.38 25.05 -12.49
N LEU A 192 12.21 24.90 -11.17
CA LEU A 192 10.97 24.40 -10.57
C LEU A 192 9.77 25.29 -10.87
N GLY A 193 9.91 26.62 -10.76
CA GLY A 193 8.82 27.57 -11.00
C GLY A 193 8.24 27.48 -12.41
N PRO A 194 9.02 27.76 -13.47
CA PRO A 194 8.56 27.63 -14.85
C PRO A 194 8.02 26.24 -15.18
N TRP A 195 8.59 25.19 -14.58
CA TRP A 195 8.12 23.83 -14.76
C TRP A 195 6.72 23.60 -14.15
N LEU A 196 6.45 24.14 -12.96
CA LEU A 196 5.11 24.11 -12.35
C LEU A 196 4.09 24.89 -13.18
N GLU A 197 4.49 25.99 -13.81
CA GLU A 197 3.63 26.72 -14.75
C GLU A 197 3.29 25.87 -15.98
N GLN A 198 4.26 25.13 -16.53
CA GLN A 198 3.97 24.21 -17.64
C GLN A 198 3.00 23.10 -17.22
N LEU A 199 3.20 22.49 -16.04
CA LEU A 199 2.25 21.51 -15.50
C LEU A 199 0.85 22.12 -15.32
N ALA A 200 0.76 23.38 -14.87
CA ALA A 200 -0.49 24.11 -14.73
C ALA A 200 -1.19 24.35 -16.07
N THR A 201 -0.44 24.57 -17.16
CA THR A 201 -1.03 24.69 -18.50
C THR A 201 -1.59 23.36 -19.02
N ALA A 202 -0.97 22.22 -18.65
CA ALA A 202 -1.51 20.90 -18.95
C ALA A 202 -2.79 20.64 -18.14
N ALA A 203 -2.79 20.98 -16.85
CA ALA A 203 -3.99 20.93 -16.01
C ALA A 203 -5.14 21.78 -16.57
N ALA A 204 -4.83 23.00 -17.04
CA ALA A 204 -5.82 23.86 -17.68
C ALA A 204 -6.39 23.28 -18.99
N ALA A 205 -5.58 22.57 -19.79
CA ALA A 205 -6.05 21.89 -21.00
C ALA A 205 -7.01 20.73 -20.66
N ILE A 206 -6.74 19.98 -19.58
CA ILE A 206 -7.66 18.93 -19.07
C ILE A 206 -8.97 19.58 -18.58
N ASP A 207 -8.88 20.67 -17.83
CA ASP A 207 -10.06 21.37 -17.29
C ASP A 207 -10.94 22.00 -18.39
N ALA A 208 -10.35 22.39 -19.51
CA ALA A 208 -11.09 22.90 -20.67
C ALA A 208 -11.88 21.81 -21.43
N THR A 209 -11.61 20.53 -21.17
CA THR A 209 -12.26 19.40 -21.85
C THR A 209 -13.62 19.10 -21.20
N ALA A 210 -14.65 18.74 -21.98
CA ALA A 210 -15.95 18.36 -21.46
C ALA A 210 -15.92 16.94 -20.86
N LEU A 211 -15.67 16.83 -19.55
CA LEU A 211 -15.45 15.56 -18.84
C LEU A 211 -16.51 15.26 -17.77
N ASP A 212 -17.66 15.94 -17.81
CA ASP A 212 -18.65 15.91 -16.71
C ASP A 212 -19.16 14.50 -16.37
N GLN A 213 -19.28 13.62 -17.37
CA GLN A 213 -19.72 12.23 -17.17
C GLN A 213 -18.72 11.34 -16.41
N TRP A 214 -17.46 11.77 -16.27
CA TRP A 214 -16.41 11.02 -15.58
C TRP A 214 -16.08 11.57 -14.19
N ILE A 215 -16.75 12.64 -13.76
CA ILE A 215 -16.50 13.24 -12.44
C ILE A 215 -16.68 12.17 -11.35
N GLN A 216 -15.63 11.95 -10.58
CA GLN A 216 -15.62 11.01 -9.47
C GLN A 216 -16.17 11.67 -8.21
N PRO A 217 -16.86 10.91 -7.33
CA PRO A 217 -17.32 11.44 -6.06
C PRO A 217 -16.15 11.86 -5.17
N GLU A 218 -16.43 12.76 -4.24
CA GLU A 218 -15.49 13.08 -3.16
C GLU A 218 -15.27 11.84 -2.29
N GLN A 219 -14.00 11.58 -1.97
CA GLN A 219 -13.63 10.49 -1.06
C GLN A 219 -13.09 11.11 0.23
N PRO A 220 -13.33 10.45 1.39
CA PRO A 220 -12.71 10.87 2.63
C PRO A 220 -11.18 10.95 2.47
N PRO A 221 -10.51 11.95 3.07
CA PRO A 221 -9.06 12.06 3.00
C PRO A 221 -8.42 10.97 3.87
N ARG A 222 -8.24 9.79 3.28
CA ARG A 222 -7.65 8.61 3.91
C ARG A 222 -6.61 8.02 2.97
N LEU A 223 -5.54 7.49 3.54
CA LEU A 223 -4.52 6.78 2.79
C LEU A 223 -5.12 5.48 2.25
N THR A 224 -5.57 5.50 1.00
CA THR A 224 -6.14 4.34 0.31
C THR A 224 -5.05 3.50 -0.33
N PHE A 225 -5.48 2.39 -0.93
CA PHE A 225 -4.63 1.48 -1.67
C PHE A 225 -5.03 1.45 -3.14
N TYR A 226 -4.04 1.27 -3.99
CA TYR A 226 -4.24 1.29 -5.43
C TYR A 226 -5.22 0.20 -5.86
N HIS A 227 -6.25 0.56 -6.65
CA HIS A 227 -7.42 -0.29 -7.00
C HIS A 227 -8.24 -0.85 -5.83
N HIS A 228 -7.99 -0.38 -4.61
CA HIS A 228 -8.75 -0.75 -3.41
C HIS A 228 -9.15 0.50 -2.61
N PRO A 229 -10.09 1.32 -3.14
CA PRO A 229 -10.47 2.60 -2.53
C PRO A 229 -11.20 2.46 -1.18
N GLU A 230 -11.73 1.26 -0.89
CA GLU A 230 -12.35 0.91 0.40
C GLU A 230 -11.34 0.41 1.43
N TRP A 231 -10.12 0.13 1.02
CA TRP A 231 -9.03 -0.19 1.94
C TRP A 231 -8.37 1.10 2.36
N TYR A 232 -8.04 1.21 3.65
CA TYR A 232 -7.40 2.40 4.17
C TYR A 232 -6.45 2.06 5.32
N TRP A 233 -5.33 2.76 5.31
CA TRP A 233 -4.26 2.63 6.28
C TRP A 233 -4.59 3.42 7.56
N ILE A 234 -4.39 2.77 8.70
CA ILE A 234 -4.52 3.33 10.06
C ILE A 234 -3.14 3.54 10.69
N GLY A 235 -2.18 2.67 10.38
CA GLY A 235 -0.83 2.70 10.95
C GLY A 235 -0.73 1.90 12.24
N VAL A 236 -1.12 2.48 13.37
CA VAL A 236 -1.04 1.84 14.69
C VAL A 236 -2.41 1.91 15.38
N ASP A 237 -2.87 0.78 15.92
CA ASP A 237 -4.08 0.68 16.72
C ASP A 237 -3.97 -0.51 17.68
N ASP A 238 -3.28 -0.29 18.81
CA ASP A 238 -3.01 -1.34 19.80
C ASP A 238 -4.28 -1.82 20.52
N SER A 239 -5.41 -1.10 20.40
CA SER A 239 -6.69 -1.54 20.97
C SER A 239 -7.19 -2.83 20.33
N LEU A 240 -6.77 -3.12 19.08
CA LEU A 240 -7.10 -4.36 18.38
C LEU A 240 -6.65 -5.61 19.13
N LEU A 241 -5.52 -5.53 19.85
CA LEU A 241 -4.94 -6.66 20.58
C LEU A 241 -5.87 -7.20 21.69
N GLN A 242 -6.85 -6.42 22.13
CA GLN A 242 -7.83 -6.85 23.13
C GLN A 242 -8.79 -7.90 22.57
N VAL A 243 -9.15 -7.79 21.29
CA VAL A 243 -10.21 -8.57 20.63
C VAL A 243 -9.66 -9.58 19.61
N THR A 244 -8.42 -9.41 19.16
CA THR A 244 -7.81 -10.31 18.18
C THR A 244 -7.17 -11.53 18.86
N PRO A 245 -7.16 -12.69 18.19
CA PRO A 245 -6.50 -13.89 18.71
C PRO A 245 -4.99 -13.89 18.45
N VAL A 246 -4.29 -13.00 19.13
CA VAL A 246 -2.83 -12.85 19.07
C VAL A 246 -2.13 -13.68 20.15
N THR A 247 -0.84 -13.92 19.94
CA THR A 247 0.07 -14.41 20.98
C THR A 247 0.09 -13.44 22.17
N ARG A 248 -0.27 -13.92 23.37
CA ARG A 248 -0.34 -13.08 24.59
C ARG A 248 0.84 -13.24 25.55
N SER A 249 1.77 -14.13 25.24
CA SER A 249 3.01 -14.28 26.03
C SER A 249 3.97 -13.15 25.73
N GLY A 250 4.81 -12.80 26.71
CA GLY A 250 5.81 -11.76 26.56
C GLY A 250 5.35 -10.41 27.09
N HIS A 251 5.95 -9.34 26.58
CA HIS A 251 5.66 -7.96 26.94
C HIS A 251 5.90 -7.02 25.74
N ASP A 252 5.66 -5.72 25.92
CA ASP A 252 5.80 -4.69 24.87
C ASP A 252 4.99 -5.01 23.61
N HIS A 253 3.74 -5.44 23.79
CA HIS A 253 2.84 -5.74 22.67
C HIS A 253 2.45 -4.47 21.93
N SER A 254 2.58 -4.46 20.60
CA SER A 254 2.16 -3.35 19.75
C SER A 254 1.73 -3.82 18.37
N THR A 255 1.05 -2.93 17.65
CA THR A 255 0.63 -3.12 16.26
C THR A 255 1.43 -2.22 15.33
N SER A 256 1.58 -2.63 14.08
CA SER A 256 2.04 -1.77 13.00
C SER A 256 1.31 -2.10 11.70
N GLU A 257 1.32 -1.15 10.77
CA GLU A 257 0.76 -1.30 9.43
C GLU A 257 -0.69 -1.78 9.47
N VAL A 258 -1.46 -1.24 10.41
CA VAL A 258 -2.89 -1.55 10.56
C VAL A 258 -3.65 -1.04 9.34
N ILE A 259 -4.43 -1.93 8.74
CA ILE A 259 -5.27 -1.69 7.58
C ILE A 259 -6.68 -2.15 7.91
N ARG A 260 -7.66 -1.35 7.49
CA ARG A 260 -9.06 -1.74 7.48
C ARG A 260 -9.60 -1.60 6.07
N GLY A 261 -10.57 -2.41 5.72
CA GLY A 261 -11.22 -2.27 4.43
C GLY A 261 -12.28 -3.30 4.16
N ARG A 262 -12.69 -3.35 2.91
CA ARG A 262 -13.59 -4.34 2.33
C ARG A 262 -13.19 -4.51 0.87
N ASP A 263 -13.33 -5.72 0.34
CA ASP A 263 -13.14 -5.98 -1.08
C ASP A 263 -14.48 -6.30 -1.77
N GLY A 264 -15.00 -5.33 -2.52
CA GLY A 264 -16.32 -5.40 -3.15
C GLY A 264 -17.43 -5.78 -2.16
N ASP A 265 -18.24 -6.78 -2.50
CA ASP A 265 -19.31 -7.30 -1.63
C ASP A 265 -18.81 -8.28 -0.54
N GLY A 266 -17.49 -8.45 -0.41
CA GLY A 266 -16.87 -9.31 0.60
C GLY A 266 -17.08 -8.79 2.03
N PRO A 267 -16.72 -9.59 3.05
CA PRO A 267 -16.71 -9.15 4.44
C PRO A 267 -15.70 -8.01 4.66
N PRO A 268 -15.98 -7.05 5.57
CA PRO A 268 -14.96 -6.13 6.06
C PRO A 268 -13.81 -6.88 6.70
N PHE A 269 -12.61 -6.30 6.68
CA PHE A 269 -11.43 -6.90 7.29
C PHE A 269 -10.60 -5.91 8.10
N VAL A 270 -9.75 -6.48 8.95
CA VAL A 270 -8.63 -5.83 9.60
C VAL A 270 -7.36 -6.66 9.38
N ALA A 271 -6.26 -6.01 9.04
CA ALA A 271 -4.97 -6.67 8.83
C ALA A 271 -3.86 -5.83 9.47
N PHE A 272 -2.89 -6.46 10.15
CA PHE A 272 -1.79 -5.76 10.81
C PHE A 272 -0.66 -6.72 11.18
N THR A 273 0.51 -6.18 11.50
CA THR A 273 1.59 -6.94 12.14
C THR A 273 1.52 -6.70 13.65
N HIS A 274 1.44 -7.77 14.43
CA HIS A 274 1.57 -7.75 15.89
C HIS A 274 3.02 -7.99 16.28
N HIS A 275 3.58 -7.15 17.15
CA HIS A 275 4.94 -7.25 17.67
C HIS A 275 4.90 -7.48 19.18
N TRP A 276 5.82 -8.30 19.69
CA TRP A 276 6.03 -8.48 21.12
C TRP A 276 7.47 -8.87 21.43
N LYS A 277 7.82 -8.86 22.71
CA LYS A 277 9.16 -9.24 23.19
C LYS A 277 9.08 -10.34 24.23
N THR A 278 10.09 -11.19 24.24
CA THR A 278 10.33 -12.13 25.34
C THR A 278 11.72 -11.91 25.91
N THR A 279 11.86 -12.12 27.21
CA THR A 279 13.14 -11.97 27.90
C THR A 279 13.59 -13.34 28.42
N ARG A 280 14.85 -13.71 28.14
CA ARG A 280 15.50 -14.88 28.74
C ARG A 280 16.79 -14.49 29.43
N THR A 281 17.12 -15.21 30.50
CA THR A 281 18.37 -15.05 31.24
C THR A 281 19.36 -16.10 30.78
N GLU A 282 20.49 -15.67 30.25
CA GLU A 282 21.61 -16.55 29.90
C GLU A 282 22.67 -16.48 30.98
N THR A 283 23.05 -17.65 31.49
CA THR A 283 24.12 -17.80 32.48
C THR A 283 25.27 -18.55 31.82
N SER A 284 26.43 -17.92 31.73
CA SER A 284 27.67 -18.53 31.25
C SER A 284 28.68 -18.55 32.37
N THR A 285 29.31 -19.70 32.59
CA THR A 285 30.41 -19.84 33.54
C THR A 285 31.70 -19.93 32.75
N ASP A 286 32.64 -19.03 33.01
CA ASP A 286 33.95 -19.06 32.37
C ASP A 286 34.81 -20.22 32.90
N SER A 287 35.95 -20.47 32.25
CA SER A 287 36.92 -21.49 32.68
C SER A 287 37.54 -21.22 34.06
N GLU A 288 37.29 -20.05 34.65
CA GLU A 288 37.75 -19.62 35.97
C GLU A 288 36.63 -19.72 37.03
N GLY A 289 35.47 -20.27 36.69
CA GLY A 289 34.34 -20.49 37.61
C GLY A 289 33.51 -19.23 37.88
N ARG A 290 33.76 -18.12 37.17
CA ARG A 290 32.93 -16.91 37.31
C ARG A 290 31.67 -17.05 36.49
N THR A 291 30.56 -16.83 37.15
CA THR A 291 29.23 -16.89 36.54
C THR A 291 28.84 -15.50 36.06
N HIS A 292 28.67 -15.34 34.75
CA HIS A 292 28.12 -14.14 34.13
C HIS A 292 26.65 -14.39 33.78
N THR A 293 25.78 -13.49 34.23
CA THR A 293 24.36 -13.52 33.89
C THR A 293 24.07 -12.34 32.97
N ARG A 294 23.46 -12.61 31.81
CA ARG A 294 23.02 -11.58 30.87
C ARG A 294 21.55 -11.77 30.52
N THR A 295 20.81 -10.68 30.52
CA THR A 295 19.45 -10.63 30.00
C THR A 295 19.48 -10.47 28.48
N VAL A 296 18.82 -11.37 27.77
CA VAL A 296 18.64 -11.33 26.31
C VAL A 296 17.17 -11.05 26.01
N VAL A 297 16.93 -10.02 25.20
CA VAL A 297 15.59 -9.64 24.72
C VAL A 297 15.46 -10.13 23.28
N GLU A 298 14.47 -10.97 23.04
CA GLU A 298 14.10 -11.46 21.72
C GLU A 298 12.87 -10.69 21.23
N ASN A 299 12.92 -10.18 20.00
CA ASN A 299 11.79 -9.51 19.37
C ASN A 299 11.08 -10.50 18.45
N HIS A 300 9.76 -10.51 18.52
CA HIS A 300 8.90 -11.40 17.76
C HIS A 300 7.83 -10.59 17.03
N SER A 301 7.33 -11.15 15.94
CA SER A 301 6.23 -10.57 15.19
C SER A 301 5.40 -11.64 14.51
N GLU A 302 4.11 -11.40 14.37
CA GLU A 302 3.19 -12.26 13.63
C GLU A 302 2.19 -11.42 12.82
N PRO A 303 1.89 -11.80 11.57
CA PRO A 303 0.87 -11.13 10.78
C PRO A 303 -0.53 -11.61 11.18
N ILE A 304 -1.45 -10.68 11.34
CA ILE A 304 -2.84 -10.93 11.69
C ILE A 304 -3.74 -10.46 10.55
N LEU A 305 -4.66 -11.32 10.13
CA LEU A 305 -5.71 -10.99 9.16
C LEU A 305 -7.04 -11.55 9.64
N GLY A 306 -8.03 -10.69 9.83
CA GLY A 306 -9.37 -11.06 10.26
C GLY A 306 -10.43 -10.45 9.37
N PHE A 307 -11.45 -11.24 9.04
CA PHE A 307 -12.63 -10.79 8.31
C PHE A 307 -13.87 -10.89 9.21
N GLN A 308 -14.64 -9.81 9.27
CA GLN A 308 -15.86 -9.75 10.04
C GLN A 308 -17.01 -10.46 9.30
N LEU A 309 -17.58 -11.46 9.94
CA LEU A 309 -18.65 -12.28 9.41
C LEU A 309 -20.03 -11.61 9.63
N PRO A 310 -21.02 -11.92 8.78
CA PRO A 310 -22.35 -11.29 8.84
C PRO A 310 -23.22 -11.86 9.98
N ALA A 311 -22.80 -12.97 10.59
CA ALA A 311 -23.45 -13.60 11.72
C ALA A 311 -22.40 -14.38 12.53
N ARG A 312 -22.69 -14.62 13.81
CA ARG A 312 -21.88 -15.47 14.68
C ARG A 312 -21.93 -16.91 14.17
N MET A 313 -20.77 -17.54 13.97
CA MET A 313 -20.66 -18.89 13.43
C MET A 313 -19.99 -19.86 14.43
N PRO A 314 -20.38 -21.15 14.46
CA PRO A 314 -19.69 -22.17 15.23
C PRO A 314 -18.21 -22.27 14.87
N TRP A 315 -17.38 -22.62 15.85
CA TRP A 315 -15.95 -22.73 15.63
C TRP A 315 -15.60 -23.84 14.65
N ILE A 316 -14.90 -23.48 13.58
CA ILE A 316 -14.33 -24.39 12.58
C ILE A 316 -12.98 -23.85 12.12
N GLN A 317 -12.00 -24.72 11.97
CA GLN A 317 -10.69 -24.40 11.44
C GLN A 317 -10.40 -25.27 10.23
N VAL A 318 -9.93 -24.63 9.16
CA VAL A 318 -9.43 -25.27 7.95
C VAL A 318 -7.95 -24.94 7.85
N ALA A 319 -7.11 -25.97 7.94
CA ALA A 319 -5.67 -25.82 7.86
C ALA A 319 -5.08 -26.79 6.83
N ARG A 320 -3.88 -26.48 6.33
CA ARG A 320 -3.07 -27.48 5.63
C ARG A 320 -2.83 -28.67 6.55
N ARG A 321 -2.84 -29.88 5.98
CA ARG A 321 -2.60 -31.10 6.77
C ARG A 321 -1.19 -31.07 7.38
N GLY A 322 -1.14 -31.12 8.70
CA GLY A 322 0.07 -31.31 9.50
C GLY A 322 -0.07 -32.54 10.40
N PHE A 323 0.59 -32.54 11.55
CA PHE A 323 0.44 -33.60 12.56
C PHE A 323 -0.81 -33.34 13.43
N GLY A 324 -1.86 -34.16 13.28
CA GLY A 324 -3.08 -34.07 14.09
C GLY A 324 -4.26 -34.86 13.52
N ARG A 325 -5.31 -35.06 14.34
CA ARG A 325 -6.59 -35.63 13.89
C ARG A 325 -7.55 -34.51 13.48
N GLY A 326 -8.16 -34.64 12.31
CA GLY A 326 -9.27 -33.80 11.85
C GLY A 326 -10.50 -34.65 11.52
N ILE A 327 -11.60 -33.99 11.17
CA ILE A 327 -12.81 -34.62 10.65
C ILE A 327 -12.48 -35.22 9.27
N SER A 328 -12.89 -36.48 9.04
CA SER A 328 -12.74 -37.14 7.75
C SER A 328 -13.94 -36.85 6.85
N PHE A 329 -13.68 -36.38 5.64
CA PHE A 329 -14.67 -36.16 4.59
C PHE A 329 -14.64 -37.30 3.56
N GLU A 330 -15.61 -37.32 2.66
CA GLU A 330 -15.72 -38.35 1.61
C GLU A 330 -14.59 -38.32 0.57
N SER A 331 -13.88 -37.19 0.43
CA SER A 331 -12.76 -37.05 -0.51
C SER A 331 -11.43 -37.35 0.20
N GLU A 332 -10.81 -38.47 -0.15
CA GLU A 332 -9.47 -38.84 0.34
C GLU A 332 -8.43 -37.78 -0.04
N ALA A 333 -8.44 -37.30 -1.29
CA ALA A 333 -7.55 -36.25 -1.75
C ALA A 333 -7.68 -34.95 -0.93
N PHE A 334 -8.90 -34.59 -0.53
CA PHE A 334 -9.13 -33.44 0.35
C PHE A 334 -8.55 -33.69 1.75
N ASN A 335 -8.81 -34.88 2.31
CA ASN A 335 -8.31 -35.26 3.64
C ASN A 335 -6.78 -35.36 3.70
N ASP A 336 -6.10 -35.63 2.58
CA ASP A 336 -4.65 -35.66 2.47
C ASP A 336 -4.04 -34.25 2.45
N GLN A 337 -4.74 -33.29 1.85
CA GLN A 337 -4.24 -31.91 1.71
C GLN A 337 -4.64 -31.00 2.88
N PHE A 338 -5.79 -31.25 3.50
CA PHE A 338 -6.38 -30.40 4.53
C PHE A 338 -6.68 -31.19 5.81
N ALA A 339 -6.63 -30.47 6.93
CA ALA A 339 -7.16 -30.91 8.21
C ALA A 339 -8.23 -29.92 8.66
N VAL A 340 -9.47 -30.41 8.84
CA VAL A 340 -10.58 -29.62 9.37
C VAL A 340 -10.85 -30.06 10.80
N THR A 341 -10.94 -29.09 11.71
CA THR A 341 -11.38 -29.31 13.09
C THR A 341 -12.55 -28.39 13.37
N ALA A 342 -13.54 -28.88 14.11
CA ALA A 342 -14.73 -28.09 14.43
C ALA A 342 -15.27 -28.48 15.80
N GLN A 343 -15.96 -27.55 16.46
CA GLN A 343 -16.68 -27.82 17.70
C GLN A 343 -17.94 -28.65 17.43
N ASP A 344 -18.60 -28.41 16.30
CA ASP A 344 -19.76 -29.16 15.83
C ASP A 344 -19.44 -29.86 14.51
N THR A 345 -19.39 -31.19 14.56
CA THR A 345 -19.12 -32.03 13.39
C THR A 345 -20.22 -31.93 12.34
N LYS A 346 -21.48 -31.74 12.75
CA LYS A 346 -22.60 -31.56 11.80
C LYS A 346 -22.41 -30.27 11.01
N PHE A 347 -22.10 -29.17 11.71
CA PHE A 347 -21.80 -27.89 11.05
C PHE A 347 -20.63 -28.01 10.07
N ALA A 348 -19.58 -28.75 10.42
CA ALA A 348 -18.47 -29.00 9.51
C ALA A 348 -18.89 -29.72 8.23
N TYR A 349 -19.75 -30.75 8.30
CA TYR A 349 -20.26 -31.42 7.11
C TYR A 349 -21.25 -30.54 6.31
N ASP A 350 -22.06 -29.75 6.99
CA ASP A 350 -23.02 -28.85 6.33
C ASP A 350 -22.29 -27.74 5.54
N VAL A 351 -21.12 -27.27 6.01
CA VAL A 351 -20.29 -26.25 5.35
C VAL A 351 -19.29 -26.84 4.36
N ILE A 352 -18.55 -27.88 4.73
CA ILE A 352 -17.51 -28.52 3.90
C ILE A 352 -18.12 -29.68 3.11
N HIS A 353 -19.02 -29.33 2.20
CA HIS A 353 -19.67 -30.26 1.27
C HIS A 353 -18.83 -30.44 -0.03
N PRO A 354 -19.21 -31.31 -0.98
CA PRO A 354 -18.35 -31.68 -2.11
C PRO A 354 -17.86 -30.50 -2.96
N ARG A 355 -18.77 -29.59 -3.36
CA ARG A 355 -18.41 -28.35 -4.08
C ARG A 355 -17.50 -27.41 -3.28
N GLN A 356 -17.57 -27.43 -1.95
CA GLN A 356 -16.70 -26.62 -1.09
C GLN A 356 -15.30 -27.22 -1.05
N MET A 357 -15.20 -28.55 -0.97
CA MET A 357 -13.92 -29.26 -1.06
C MET A 357 -13.25 -29.00 -2.41
N GLU A 358 -13.96 -29.17 -3.53
CA GLU A 358 -13.44 -28.85 -4.87
C GLU A 358 -12.91 -27.42 -4.95
N TYR A 359 -13.65 -26.46 -4.40
CA TYR A 359 -13.24 -25.07 -4.38
C TYR A 359 -11.96 -24.83 -3.58
N LEU A 360 -11.86 -25.41 -2.37
CA LEU A 360 -10.67 -25.29 -1.52
C LEU A 360 -9.45 -26.00 -2.12
N MET A 361 -9.64 -27.12 -2.82
CA MET A 361 -8.58 -27.80 -3.57
C MET A 361 -8.07 -26.93 -4.72
N ALA A 362 -8.97 -26.25 -5.43
CA ALA A 362 -8.62 -25.35 -6.54
C ALA A 362 -8.06 -24.01 -6.08
N ASN A 363 -8.44 -23.53 -4.89
CA ASN A 363 -8.02 -22.25 -4.33
C ASN A 363 -7.55 -22.43 -2.88
N PRO A 364 -6.40 -23.07 -2.65
CA PRO A 364 -5.98 -23.42 -1.30
C PRO A 364 -5.70 -22.16 -0.45
N PRO A 365 -6.46 -21.93 0.64
CA PRO A 365 -6.26 -20.76 1.48
C PRO A 365 -5.03 -20.90 2.38
N ALA A 366 -4.57 -19.77 2.92
CA ALA A 366 -3.84 -19.82 4.19
C ALA A 366 -4.74 -20.43 5.27
N SER A 367 -4.14 -21.11 6.25
CA SER A 367 -4.92 -21.71 7.34
C SER A 367 -5.78 -20.65 8.00
N PHE A 368 -7.07 -20.92 8.18
CA PHE A 368 -7.99 -19.98 8.80
C PHE A 368 -8.93 -20.69 9.76
N ARG A 369 -9.46 -19.92 10.71
CA ARG A 369 -10.48 -20.40 11.64
C ARG A 369 -11.60 -19.38 11.74
N ILE A 370 -12.82 -19.87 11.79
CA ILE A 370 -14.00 -19.12 12.13
C ILE A 370 -14.18 -19.23 13.64
N ALA A 371 -14.33 -18.10 14.30
CA ALA A 371 -14.59 -18.01 15.73
C ALA A 371 -15.50 -16.80 15.98
N ASP A 372 -16.68 -17.06 16.53
CA ASP A 372 -17.70 -16.05 16.78
C ASP A 372 -18.04 -15.25 15.50
N ASP A 373 -17.82 -13.94 15.50
CA ASP A 373 -18.16 -13.03 14.40
C ASP A 373 -17.00 -12.82 13.42
N TRP A 374 -15.95 -13.66 13.46
CA TRP A 374 -14.73 -13.45 12.69
C TRP A 374 -14.18 -14.71 12.04
N ALA A 375 -13.61 -14.55 10.84
CA ALA A 375 -12.70 -15.50 10.23
C ALA A 375 -11.26 -14.98 10.33
N TRP A 376 -10.43 -15.65 11.12
CA TRP A 376 -9.04 -15.30 11.37
C TRP A 376 -8.10 -16.18 10.56
N PHE A 377 -7.28 -15.57 9.73
CA PHE A 377 -6.28 -16.20 8.89
C PHE A 377 -4.91 -16.18 9.57
N ALA A 378 -4.10 -17.19 9.29
CA ALA A 378 -2.68 -17.24 9.56
C ALA A 378 -1.90 -17.05 8.24
N PRO A 379 -1.79 -15.81 7.73
CA PRO A 379 -1.33 -15.53 6.38
C PRO A 379 0.18 -15.76 6.16
N GLY A 380 0.96 -15.93 7.24
CA GLY A 380 2.42 -16.09 7.21
C GLY A 380 3.20 -14.82 6.85
N THR A 381 2.60 -13.91 6.07
CA THR A 381 3.13 -12.57 5.76
C THR A 381 2.03 -11.52 5.74
N HIS A 382 2.37 -10.28 6.08
CA HIS A 382 1.50 -9.12 5.92
C HIS A 382 1.82 -8.48 4.56
N SER A 383 0.91 -8.55 3.59
CA SER A 383 1.07 -7.91 2.27
C SER A 383 -0.28 -7.71 1.55
N HIS A 384 -0.35 -6.75 0.62
CA HIS A 384 -1.57 -6.54 -0.20
C HIS A 384 -2.04 -7.80 -0.90
N GLY A 385 -1.14 -8.49 -1.59
CA GLY A 385 -1.49 -9.68 -2.37
C GLY A 385 -2.11 -10.77 -1.51
N VAL A 386 -1.60 -10.98 -0.29
CA VAL A 386 -2.13 -11.99 0.63
C VAL A 386 -3.48 -11.58 1.22
N ILE A 387 -3.67 -10.30 1.53
CA ILE A 387 -4.98 -9.80 1.98
C ILE A 387 -6.02 -9.97 0.87
N ALA A 388 -5.70 -9.55 -0.36
CA ALA A 388 -6.60 -9.63 -1.51
C ALA A 388 -6.96 -11.08 -1.82
N HIS A 389 -5.96 -11.96 -1.89
CA HIS A 389 -6.19 -13.38 -2.13
C HIS A 389 -7.03 -14.02 -1.02
N SER A 390 -6.77 -13.69 0.25
CA SER A 390 -7.55 -14.24 1.38
C SER A 390 -9.00 -13.73 1.37
N ALA A 391 -9.21 -12.47 0.97
CA ALA A 391 -10.54 -11.89 0.80
C ALA A 391 -11.32 -12.61 -0.31
N ASP A 392 -10.68 -12.82 -1.47
CA ASP A 392 -11.26 -13.57 -2.60
C ASP A 392 -11.62 -15.01 -2.19
N VAL A 393 -10.70 -15.70 -1.52
CA VAL A 393 -10.93 -17.09 -1.09
C VAL A 393 -12.03 -17.19 -0.04
N LEU A 394 -12.04 -16.29 0.95
CA LEU A 394 -13.09 -16.27 1.96
C LEU A 394 -14.44 -15.91 1.34
N ARG A 395 -14.51 -14.92 0.44
CA ARG A 395 -15.75 -14.57 -0.27
C ARG A 395 -16.30 -15.78 -1.02
N GLY A 396 -15.44 -16.52 -1.74
CA GLY A 396 -15.85 -17.73 -2.43
C GLY A 396 -16.24 -18.87 -1.50
N PHE A 397 -15.61 -18.98 -0.32
CA PHE A 397 -16.04 -19.91 0.72
C PHE A 397 -17.45 -19.57 1.23
N LEU A 398 -17.67 -18.31 1.63
CA LEU A 398 -18.94 -17.86 2.20
C LEU A 398 -20.10 -17.93 1.18
N ALA A 399 -19.84 -17.58 -0.09
CA ALA A 399 -20.82 -17.66 -1.17
C ALA A 399 -21.30 -19.10 -1.48
N ARG A 400 -20.52 -20.10 -1.08
CA ARG A 400 -20.84 -21.53 -1.28
C ARG A 400 -21.52 -22.18 -0.08
N ILE A 401 -21.53 -21.52 1.08
CA ILE A 401 -22.24 -22.03 2.26
C ILE A 401 -23.73 -22.21 1.90
N PRO A 402 -24.30 -23.41 2.08
CA PRO A 402 -25.68 -23.68 1.69
C PRO A 402 -26.67 -22.77 2.42
N ARG A 403 -27.74 -22.37 1.73
CA ARG A 403 -28.77 -21.48 2.27
C ARG A 403 -29.36 -21.93 3.61
N PHE A 404 -29.52 -23.23 3.83
CA PHE A 404 -30.06 -23.74 5.09
C PHE A 404 -29.10 -23.49 6.28
N VAL A 405 -27.79 -23.47 6.03
CA VAL A 405 -26.79 -23.15 7.07
C VAL A 405 -26.96 -21.70 7.49
N TRP A 406 -27.08 -20.77 6.54
CA TRP A 406 -27.35 -19.36 6.84
C TRP A 406 -28.65 -19.16 7.62
N ARG A 407 -29.71 -19.90 7.29
CA ARG A 407 -30.97 -19.88 8.06
C ARG A 407 -30.80 -20.38 9.49
N ASN A 408 -30.02 -21.43 9.70
CA ASN A 408 -29.71 -21.93 11.04
C ASN A 408 -28.90 -20.92 11.87
N LEU A 409 -28.16 -20.03 11.21
CA LEU A 409 -27.43 -18.91 11.82
C LEU A 409 -28.29 -17.65 12.00
N GLY A 410 -29.58 -17.70 11.65
CA GLY A 410 -30.53 -16.60 11.85
C GLY A 410 -30.66 -15.62 10.68
N LEU A 411 -30.07 -15.91 9.51
CA LEU A 411 -30.20 -15.07 8.30
C LEU A 411 -31.29 -15.62 7.36
N ALA A 412 -32.07 -14.74 6.73
CA ALA A 412 -33.16 -15.15 5.82
C ALA A 412 -32.65 -15.80 4.51
N ASP A 413 -31.49 -15.37 4.03
CA ASP A 413 -30.82 -15.87 2.83
C ASP A 413 -29.29 -15.75 2.94
N SER A 414 -28.57 -16.26 1.93
CA SER A 414 -27.13 -16.03 1.80
C SER A 414 -26.83 -14.53 1.66
N PRO A 415 -25.98 -13.94 2.53
CA PRO A 415 -25.57 -12.55 2.39
C PRO A 415 -24.56 -12.34 1.26
N TYR A 416 -24.00 -13.42 0.72
CA TYR A 416 -23.03 -13.38 -0.37
C TYR A 416 -23.65 -13.98 -1.64
N PRO A 417 -23.69 -13.24 -2.75
CA PRO A 417 -24.18 -13.76 -4.01
C PRO A 417 -23.24 -14.87 -4.52
N PRO A 418 -23.73 -15.82 -5.34
CA PRO A 418 -22.87 -16.72 -6.08
C PRO A 418 -21.84 -15.90 -6.87
N LEU A 419 -20.56 -16.26 -6.76
CA LEU A 419 -19.54 -15.65 -7.59
C LEU A 419 -19.76 -16.09 -9.04
N ASP A 420 -19.90 -15.13 -9.96
CA ASP A 420 -19.71 -15.40 -11.38
C ASP A 420 -18.30 -16.00 -11.59
N PRO A 421 -18.10 -16.92 -12.55
CA PRO A 421 -16.76 -17.41 -12.86
C PRO A 421 -15.88 -16.20 -13.17
N ALA A 422 -14.83 -16.00 -12.35
CA ALA A 422 -13.94 -14.86 -12.49
C ALA A 422 -13.44 -14.77 -13.95
N PRO A 423 -13.39 -13.57 -14.56
CA PRO A 423 -12.60 -13.41 -15.76
C PRO A 423 -11.17 -13.82 -15.43
N THR A 424 -10.61 -14.73 -16.23
CA THR A 424 -9.24 -15.21 -16.09
C THR A 424 -8.30 -14.01 -16.04
N ARG A 425 -7.82 -13.65 -14.83
CA ARG A 425 -6.69 -12.73 -14.68
C ARG A 425 -5.49 -13.48 -15.25
N SER A 426 -5.06 -13.10 -16.45
CA SER A 426 -3.83 -13.58 -17.03
C SER A 426 -2.69 -13.17 -16.10
N SER A 427 -2.04 -14.15 -15.49
CA SER A 427 -0.74 -13.96 -14.87
C SER A 427 0.24 -13.51 -15.96
N SER A 428 0.71 -12.27 -15.88
CA SER A 428 1.86 -11.78 -16.66
C SER A 428 2.73 -10.92 -15.78
#